data_AF-A0A944X3F1-F1
#
_entry.id   AF-A0A944X3F1-F1
#
_cell.length_a   1.000
_cell.length_b   1.000
_cell.length_c   1.000
_cell.angle_alpha   90.00
_cell.angle_beta   90.00
_cell.angle_gamma   90.00
#
_symmetry.space_group_name_H-M   'P 1'
#
loop_
_entity.id
_entity.type
_entity.pdbx_description
1 polymer ?
#
loop_
_entity_poly.entity_id
_entity_poly.type
_entity_poly.pdbx_seq_one_letter_code
_entity_poly.pdbx_strand_id
1 'polypeptide(L)'
;MSIYVPHSAEIEDCPLNPRERKFPDAVIQEAAQTELSDEIFEGRERVRGITIDSPATQDIDDAIWLERVHGQGLKLQVSIADVAAMVPIGSAMDEEAIRRVQSYYYSFDEFVSPMLPTNISENLASLHQGEKRPTITFEVWLSHRGNVKGLKIKRTYIENEARYSFYGANCHIINQRPNQDLRMLTEMSRLAEHLFKQRAKRGSVVDQDAYKMTEFRSNIRTTPSYIMIQEFMILVNTEVAKLLRGMDAPNLYRNCNNATEAASSAEIAQISDQLRGRAEASTGDEDIFIERATYGPVSEGHSLLALPEYSHVTSPIRRYPDLVVQRMLKTLVEQEESPYTQEDLARISGYINERTLAVIESRPGRKKNKRKFTQRERQEGRLKYLEKNSFKKAVAYACKHNLLKEDFKEEIIKRIREDQIGPIEAYYILIIAKNTDTGWRELKTLALEWVSQKQGRAKNTLSQICTVSGQTVKVQYHDEGTKTQPQIRAFIYVNGEKPLRIREASNEEDPQKAKADAALYALQELSTKNPLPLELIGKNM
;
A
#
# COMPACT_ATOMS: atom_id res chain seq x y z
N MET A 1 21.95 29.51 14.68
CA MET A 1 20.82 29.42 15.65
C MET A 1 20.62 27.94 15.94
N SER A 2 20.42 27.51 17.19
CA SER A 2 20.13 26.10 17.46
C SER A 2 18.72 25.77 16.97
N ILE A 3 18.58 24.76 16.11
CA ILE A 3 17.27 24.33 15.61
C ILE A 3 16.54 23.60 16.73
N TYR A 4 15.30 24.01 17.00
CA TYR A 4 14.47 23.34 18.00
C TYR A 4 14.08 21.95 17.49
N VAL A 5 14.39 20.94 18.29
CA VAL A 5 13.87 19.58 18.13
C VAL A 5 13.40 19.16 19.53
N PRO A 6 12.11 18.83 19.72
CA PRO A 6 11.59 18.49 21.03
C PRO A 6 12.37 17.33 21.66
N HIS A 7 12.67 17.44 22.95
CA HIS A 7 13.23 16.31 23.68
C HIS A 7 12.14 15.27 23.94
N SER A 8 12.51 14.00 24.09
CA SER A 8 11.59 12.92 24.50
C SER A 8 10.81 13.20 25.80
N ALA A 9 11.28 14.12 26.66
CA ALA A 9 10.57 14.56 27.87
C ALA A 9 9.42 15.56 27.59
N GLU A 10 9.47 16.28 26.46
CA GLU A 10 8.44 17.26 26.02
C GLU A 10 7.27 16.57 25.28
N ILE A 11 7.25 15.23 25.25
CA ILE A 11 6.18 14.42 24.64
C ILE A 11 4.81 14.68 25.32
N GLU A 12 4.80 15.15 26.57
CA GLU A 12 3.58 15.45 27.33
C GLU A 12 2.83 16.70 26.81
N ASP A 13 3.51 17.66 26.18
CA ASP A 13 2.90 18.92 25.73
C ASP A 13 1.99 18.75 24.50
N CYS A 14 2.17 17.67 23.73
CA CYS A 14 1.28 17.31 22.64
C CYS A 14 0.75 15.88 22.85
N PRO A 15 -0.55 15.67 23.06
CA PRO A 15 -1.12 14.35 23.27
C PRO A 15 -0.82 13.35 22.13
N LEU A 16 -0.53 12.10 22.51
CA LEU A 16 -0.32 11.00 21.56
C LEU A 16 -1.61 10.60 20.83
N ASN A 17 -2.78 10.87 21.41
CA ASN A 17 -4.06 10.72 20.74
C ASN A 17 -4.35 12.01 19.94
N PRO A 18 -4.36 11.98 18.59
CA PRO A 18 -4.61 13.18 17.80
C PRO A 18 -5.95 13.87 18.10
N ARG A 19 -6.93 13.15 18.64
CA ARG A 19 -8.24 13.69 19.04
C ARG A 19 -8.18 14.59 20.27
N GLU A 20 -7.14 14.46 21.10
CA GLU A 20 -6.98 15.24 22.33
C GLU A 20 -6.13 16.50 22.11
N ARG A 21 -5.53 16.65 20.92
CA ARG A 21 -4.63 17.75 20.61
C ARG A 21 -5.40 19.07 20.49
N LYS A 22 -4.87 20.10 21.13
CA LYS A 22 -5.30 21.50 20.99
C LYS A 22 -4.08 22.33 20.65
N PHE A 23 -4.28 23.39 19.86
CA PHE A 23 -3.20 24.34 19.60
C PHE A 23 -3.00 25.22 20.84
N PRO A 24 -1.75 25.44 21.28
CA PRO A 24 -1.44 26.43 22.30
C PRO A 24 -1.85 27.85 21.87
N ASP A 25 -2.11 28.73 22.83
CA ASP A 25 -2.57 30.11 22.56
C ASP A 25 -1.58 30.90 21.70
N ALA A 26 -0.28 30.73 21.93
CA ALA A 26 0.77 31.35 21.11
C ALA A 26 0.66 30.97 19.62
N VAL A 27 0.30 29.71 19.34
CA VAL A 27 0.14 29.21 17.96
C VAL A 27 -1.11 29.80 17.31
N ILE A 28 -2.20 29.92 18.06
CA ILE A 28 -3.44 30.55 17.58
C ILE A 28 -3.24 32.04 17.32
N GLN A 29 -2.52 32.73 18.20
CA GLN A 29 -2.20 34.16 18.04
C GLN A 29 -1.31 34.40 16.82
N GLU A 30 -0.23 33.61 16.66
CA GLU A 30 0.66 33.70 15.50
C GLU A 30 -0.11 33.44 14.20
N ALA A 31 -0.93 32.38 14.17
CA ALA A 31 -1.75 32.07 13.01
C ALA A 31 -2.73 33.20 12.69
N ALA A 32 -3.38 33.81 13.69
CA ALA A 32 -4.32 34.90 13.48
C ALA A 32 -3.67 36.20 12.96
N GLN A 33 -2.38 36.40 13.24
CA GLN A 33 -1.61 37.54 12.77
C GLN A 33 -0.91 37.28 11.43
N THR A 34 -0.91 36.03 10.95
CA THR A 34 -0.30 35.68 9.68
C THR A 34 -1.18 36.18 8.54
N GLU A 35 -0.58 36.94 7.62
CA GLU A 35 -1.24 37.47 6.42
C GLU A 35 -0.33 37.29 5.20
N LEU A 36 -0.93 37.20 4.01
CA LEU A 36 -0.19 37.20 2.75
C LEU A 36 0.09 38.64 2.32
N SER A 37 1.19 39.22 2.80
CA SER A 37 1.64 40.56 2.40
C SER A 37 2.05 40.61 0.93
N ASP A 38 2.05 41.80 0.30
CA ASP A 38 2.52 41.95 -1.08
C ASP A 38 3.99 41.51 -1.26
N GLU A 39 4.81 41.69 -0.23
CA GLU A 39 6.22 41.26 -0.17
C GLU A 39 6.39 39.76 -0.43
N ILE A 40 5.44 38.92 0.02
CA ILE A 40 5.52 37.46 -0.21
C ILE A 40 5.48 37.12 -1.70
N PHE A 41 4.90 37.99 -2.53
CA PHE A 41 4.76 37.82 -3.98
C PHE A 41 5.86 38.51 -4.79
N GLU A 42 6.71 39.32 -4.16
CA GLU A 42 7.82 39.98 -4.84
C GLU A 42 8.79 38.96 -5.44
N GLY A 43 9.24 39.21 -6.68
CA GLY A 43 10.12 38.32 -7.43
C GLY A 43 9.50 37.00 -7.88
N ARG A 44 8.23 36.73 -7.56
CA ARG A 44 7.53 35.52 -7.98
C ARG A 44 6.81 35.71 -9.30
N GLU A 45 7.08 34.85 -10.26
CA GLU A 45 6.30 34.81 -11.50
C GLU A 45 4.98 34.03 -11.33
N ARG A 46 3.98 34.42 -12.12
CA ARG A 46 2.72 33.67 -12.21
C ARG A 46 2.93 32.37 -12.95
N VAL A 47 2.41 31.28 -12.40
CA VAL A 47 2.29 29.99 -13.09
C VAL A 47 0.83 29.59 -13.27
N ARG A 48 0.57 28.75 -14.26
CA ARG A 48 -0.74 28.12 -14.50
C ARG A 48 -0.87 26.88 -13.63
N GLY A 49 -2.10 26.47 -13.35
CA GLY A 49 -2.35 25.22 -12.65
C GLY A 49 -3.82 24.98 -12.36
N ILE A 50 -4.13 23.70 -12.18
CA ILE A 50 -5.42 23.19 -11.72
C ILE A 50 -5.18 22.27 -10.52
N THR A 51 -6.19 22.12 -9.65
CA THR A 51 -6.14 21.20 -8.51
C THR A 51 -7.11 20.05 -8.70
N ILE A 52 -6.77 18.85 -8.19
CA ILE A 52 -7.62 17.66 -8.29
C ILE A 52 -7.65 16.95 -6.94
N ASP A 53 -8.78 17.04 -6.25
CA ASP A 53 -8.92 16.56 -4.88
C ASP A 53 -10.25 15.83 -4.63
N SER A 54 -10.43 15.35 -3.41
CA SER A 54 -11.77 14.98 -2.94
C SER A 54 -12.59 16.26 -2.70
N PRO A 55 -13.93 16.24 -2.91
CA PRO A 55 -14.77 17.40 -2.63
C PRO A 55 -14.68 17.91 -1.18
N ALA A 56 -14.40 17.02 -0.23
CA ALA A 56 -14.26 17.34 1.19
C ALA A 56 -12.89 17.92 1.58
N THR A 57 -11.87 17.85 0.71
CA THR A 57 -10.54 18.39 0.99
C THR A 57 -10.60 19.90 1.14
N GLN A 58 -10.01 20.47 2.19
CA GLN A 58 -9.91 21.93 2.37
C GLN A 58 -8.46 22.41 2.33
N ASP A 59 -7.53 21.53 2.68
CA ASP A 59 -6.09 21.71 2.69
C ASP A 59 -5.46 21.21 1.37
N ILE A 60 -5.52 22.05 0.34
CA ILE A 60 -5.06 21.72 -1.01
C ILE A 60 -3.58 22.12 -1.14
N ASP A 61 -2.69 21.13 -1.11
CA ASP A 61 -1.23 21.32 -1.17
C ASP A 61 -0.72 21.59 -2.59
N ASP A 62 -1.26 20.89 -3.59
CA ASP A 62 -0.65 20.75 -4.91
C ASP A 62 -1.56 21.15 -6.07
N ALA A 63 -0.96 21.77 -7.08
CA ALA A 63 -1.57 22.06 -8.37
C ALA A 63 -0.67 21.56 -9.51
N ILE A 64 -1.28 21.19 -10.63
CA ILE A 64 -0.58 20.61 -11.77
C ILE A 64 -0.89 21.34 -13.08
N TRP A 65 0.08 21.40 -13.98
CA TRP A 65 -0.06 21.93 -15.33
C TRP A 65 0.85 21.20 -16.32
N LEU A 66 0.42 21.01 -17.57
CA LEU A 66 1.20 20.29 -18.57
C LEU A 66 1.22 21.05 -19.90
N GLU A 67 2.41 21.27 -20.43
CA GLU A 67 2.62 21.95 -21.70
C GLU A 67 3.44 21.09 -22.66
N ARG A 68 3.10 21.16 -23.94
CA ARG A 68 3.96 20.62 -25.01
C ARG A 68 5.02 21.64 -25.37
N VAL A 69 6.28 21.22 -25.33
CA VAL A 69 7.41 22.05 -25.77
C VAL A 69 7.83 21.58 -27.17
N HIS A 70 7.64 22.44 -28.17
CA HIS A 70 7.85 22.08 -29.58
C HIS A 70 9.25 21.49 -29.82
N GLY A 71 9.32 20.26 -30.36
CA GLY A 71 10.57 19.53 -30.61
C GLY A 71 11.29 18.99 -29.37
N GLN A 72 10.88 19.36 -28.15
CA GLN A 72 11.59 19.04 -26.91
C GLN A 72 10.84 18.06 -25.98
N GLY A 73 9.53 17.86 -26.19
CA GLY A 73 8.71 16.90 -25.46
C GLY A 73 7.61 17.58 -24.62
N LEU A 74 7.53 17.25 -23.35
CA LEU A 74 6.55 17.80 -22.41
C LEU A 74 7.26 18.57 -21.29
N LYS A 75 6.60 19.60 -20.74
CA LYS A 75 6.98 20.27 -19.50
C LYS A 75 5.82 20.10 -18.51
N LEU A 76 6.05 19.31 -17.48
CA LEU A 76 5.14 19.16 -16.35
C LEU A 76 5.49 20.21 -15.31
N GLN A 77 4.51 20.98 -14.87
CA GLN A 77 4.63 21.88 -13.73
C GLN A 77 3.83 21.28 -12.56
N VAL A 78 4.47 21.21 -11.41
CA VAL A 78 3.82 20.87 -10.14
C VAL A 78 4.09 22.02 -9.17
N SER A 79 3.04 22.68 -8.73
CA SER A 79 3.10 23.85 -7.87
C SER A 79 2.63 23.46 -6.48
N ILE A 80 3.49 23.59 -5.48
CA ILE A 80 3.20 23.22 -4.08
C ILE A 80 3.07 24.49 -3.25
N ALA A 81 2.06 24.55 -2.36
CA ALA A 81 1.85 25.65 -1.43
C ALA A 81 3.14 26.02 -0.66
N ASP A 82 3.54 27.30 -0.64
CA ASP A 82 4.73 27.77 0.08
C ASP A 82 4.46 28.01 1.57
N VAL A 83 4.25 26.91 2.30
CA VAL A 83 4.01 26.93 3.75
C VAL A 83 5.20 27.49 4.52
N ALA A 84 6.43 27.24 4.06
CA ALA A 84 7.65 27.78 4.65
C ALA A 84 7.73 29.32 4.60
N ALA A 85 6.92 30.00 3.79
CA ALA A 85 6.81 31.46 3.83
C ALA A 85 5.87 31.96 4.93
N MET A 86 4.98 31.10 5.44
CA MET A 86 4.00 31.41 6.48
C MET A 86 4.39 30.85 7.85
N VAL A 87 5.27 29.84 7.89
CA VAL A 87 5.72 29.16 9.11
C VAL A 87 7.25 29.24 9.21
N PRO A 88 7.80 30.35 9.74
CA PRO A 88 9.23 30.56 9.92
C PRO A 88 9.86 29.53 10.87
N ILE A 89 11.15 29.23 10.69
CA ILE A 89 11.88 28.34 11.61
C ILE A 89 11.91 28.96 13.01
N GLY A 90 11.56 28.16 14.03
CA GLY A 90 11.55 28.57 15.44
C GLY A 90 10.34 29.41 15.84
N SER A 91 9.32 29.57 14.99
CA SER A 91 8.06 30.18 15.37
C SER A 91 7.21 29.23 16.23
N ALA A 92 6.18 29.72 16.91
CA ALA A 92 5.30 28.87 17.72
C ALA A 92 4.58 27.84 16.84
N MET A 93 4.17 28.23 15.63
CA MET A 93 3.63 27.32 14.61
C MET A 93 4.64 26.24 14.18
N ASP A 94 5.91 26.58 14.00
CA ASP A 94 6.95 25.60 13.64
C ASP A 94 7.18 24.57 14.76
N GLU A 95 7.34 25.03 16.00
CA GLU A 95 7.52 24.17 17.15
C GLU A 95 6.34 23.22 17.34
N GLU A 96 5.11 23.71 17.16
CA GLU A 96 3.92 22.86 17.26
C GLU A 96 3.79 21.92 16.06
N ALA A 97 4.18 22.34 14.85
CA ALA A 97 4.16 21.51 13.66
C ALA A 97 5.11 20.30 13.81
N ILE A 98 6.33 20.48 14.36
CA ILE A 98 7.21 19.35 14.65
C ILE A 98 6.60 18.44 15.74
N ARG A 99 6.04 19.00 16.83
CA ARG A 99 5.37 18.20 17.88
C ARG A 99 4.25 17.31 17.33
N ARG A 100 3.50 17.82 16.35
CA ARG A 100 2.40 17.11 15.68
C ARG A 100 2.85 16.14 14.59
N VAL A 101 3.96 16.43 13.93
CA VAL A 101 4.58 15.72 12.78
C VAL A 101 3.75 15.74 11.50
N GLN A 102 2.46 15.43 11.60
CA GLN A 102 1.55 15.33 10.46
C GLN A 102 0.09 15.52 10.88
N SER A 103 -0.76 15.84 9.91
CA SER A 103 -2.21 15.81 10.08
C SER A 103 -2.74 14.37 10.17
N TYR A 104 -3.82 14.16 10.94
CA TYR A 104 -4.53 12.88 11.05
C TYR A 104 -6.00 13.05 10.65
N TYR A 105 -6.44 12.29 9.65
CA TYR A 105 -7.81 12.31 9.13
C TYR A 105 -8.55 11.05 9.58
N TYR A 106 -9.73 11.22 10.17
CA TYR A 106 -10.58 10.14 10.66
C TYR A 106 -11.82 10.06 9.78
N SER A 107 -11.90 9.02 8.95
CA SER A 107 -12.95 8.87 7.93
C SER A 107 -14.33 8.50 8.49
N PHE A 108 -14.42 8.08 9.76
CA PHE A 108 -15.68 7.63 10.37
C PHE A 108 -16.58 8.80 10.79
N ASP A 109 -15.97 9.90 11.26
CA ASP A 109 -16.66 11.05 11.84
C ASP A 109 -16.18 12.38 11.26
N GLU A 110 -15.50 12.33 10.11
CA GLU A 110 -14.95 13.49 9.39
C GLU A 110 -14.01 14.38 10.25
N PHE A 111 -13.51 13.85 11.37
CA PHE A 111 -12.63 14.58 12.27
C PHE A 111 -11.22 14.68 11.68
N VAL A 112 -10.66 15.89 11.69
CA VAL A 112 -9.28 16.16 11.30
C VAL A 112 -8.53 16.73 12.50
N SER A 113 -7.37 16.14 12.81
CA SER A 113 -6.37 16.73 13.70
C SER A 113 -5.27 17.33 12.81
N PRO A 114 -5.34 18.62 12.47
CA PRO A 114 -4.41 19.20 11.50
C PRO A 114 -3.05 19.46 12.13
N MET A 115 -2.00 19.43 11.32
CA MET A 115 -0.64 19.80 11.72
C MET A 115 -0.53 21.31 11.98
N LEU A 116 -1.17 22.11 11.13
CA LEU A 116 -1.18 23.57 11.21
C LEU A 116 -2.60 24.08 11.54
N PRO A 117 -2.75 25.27 12.14
CA PRO A 117 -4.06 25.87 12.36
C PRO A 117 -4.83 26.06 11.05
N THR A 118 -6.16 25.98 11.10
CA THR A 118 -7.03 26.03 9.91
C THR A 118 -6.90 27.34 9.13
N ASN A 119 -6.59 28.47 9.78
CA ASN A 119 -6.28 29.71 9.08
C ASN A 119 -5.09 29.54 8.10
N ILE A 120 -4.11 28.72 8.45
CA ILE A 120 -2.99 28.42 7.56
C ILE A 120 -3.39 27.31 6.60
N SER A 121 -3.77 26.14 7.13
CA SER A 121 -3.90 24.93 6.32
C SER A 121 -5.07 24.95 5.34
N GLU A 122 -6.20 25.53 5.72
CA GLU A 122 -7.45 25.52 4.93
C GLU A 122 -7.72 26.86 4.26
N ASN A 123 -6.94 27.91 4.57
CA ASN A 123 -7.12 29.25 4.01
C ASN A 123 -5.85 29.77 3.32
N LEU A 124 -4.88 30.31 4.05
CA LEU A 124 -3.76 31.06 3.45
C LEU A 124 -2.81 30.18 2.60
N ALA A 125 -2.57 28.93 3.00
CA ALA A 125 -1.71 28.02 2.23
C ALA A 125 -2.47 27.24 1.14
N SER A 126 -3.78 27.03 1.33
CA SER A 126 -4.58 26.19 0.42
C SER A 126 -4.75 26.83 -0.95
N LEU A 127 -4.55 26.06 -2.01
CA LEU A 127 -4.59 26.51 -3.41
C LEU A 127 -6.02 26.63 -3.96
N HIS A 128 -6.85 27.45 -3.31
CA HIS A 128 -8.24 27.70 -3.69
C HIS A 128 -8.38 28.33 -5.08
N GLN A 129 -9.46 27.97 -5.77
CA GLN A 129 -9.73 28.45 -7.12
C GLN A 129 -9.92 29.97 -7.16
N GLY A 130 -9.27 30.62 -8.12
CA GLY A 130 -9.38 32.06 -8.35
C GLY A 130 -8.60 32.93 -7.36
N GLU A 131 -7.97 32.33 -6.35
CA GLU A 131 -7.23 33.09 -5.34
C GLU A 131 -5.73 33.06 -5.61
N LYS A 132 -5.06 34.21 -5.38
CA LYS A 132 -3.61 34.34 -5.52
C LYS A 132 -2.93 33.67 -4.33
N ARG A 133 -2.04 32.71 -4.59
CA ARG A 133 -1.33 31.92 -3.56
C ARG A 133 0.16 31.75 -3.88
N PRO A 134 1.05 31.91 -2.89
CA PRO A 134 2.48 31.68 -3.08
C PRO A 134 2.77 30.17 -3.16
N THR A 135 3.61 29.78 -4.10
CA THR A 135 3.99 28.38 -4.35
C THR A 135 5.49 28.23 -4.58
N ILE A 136 5.97 27.00 -4.37
CA ILE A 136 7.22 26.51 -4.94
C ILE A 136 6.85 25.60 -6.12
N THR A 137 7.28 25.97 -7.31
CA THR A 137 6.96 25.24 -8.54
C THR A 137 8.15 24.44 -9.05
N PHE A 138 7.87 23.18 -9.37
CA PHE A 138 8.79 22.23 -9.99
C PHE A 138 8.45 22.12 -11.48
N GLU A 139 9.33 22.60 -12.34
CA GLU A 139 9.24 22.43 -13.78
C GLU A 139 10.09 21.22 -14.20
N VAL A 140 9.43 20.14 -14.64
CA VAL A 140 10.06 18.90 -15.07
C VAL A 140 9.96 18.77 -16.57
N TRP A 141 11.10 18.79 -17.27
CA TRP A 141 11.14 18.55 -18.72
C TRP A 141 11.23 17.06 -18.98
N LEU A 142 10.35 16.56 -19.85
CA LEU A 142 10.19 15.15 -20.17
C LEU A 142 10.35 14.95 -21.68
N SER A 143 11.08 13.92 -22.06
CA SER A 143 11.10 13.45 -23.45
C SER A 143 9.74 12.90 -23.89
N HIS A 144 9.55 12.69 -25.20
CA HIS A 144 8.37 11.99 -25.74
C HIS A 144 8.18 10.57 -25.18
N ARG A 145 9.22 9.97 -24.58
CA ARG A 145 9.19 8.66 -23.91
C ARG A 145 9.02 8.79 -22.40
N GLY A 146 8.63 9.95 -21.87
CA GLY A 146 8.43 10.18 -20.43
C GLY A 146 9.72 10.17 -19.58
N ASN A 147 10.91 10.09 -20.19
CA ASN A 147 12.17 10.21 -19.44
C ASN A 147 12.42 11.66 -19.05
N VAL A 148 12.81 11.90 -17.80
CA VAL A 148 13.20 13.22 -17.28
C VAL A 148 14.48 13.70 -17.98
N LYS A 149 14.47 14.94 -18.45
CA LYS A 149 15.59 15.65 -19.06
C LYS A 149 16.17 16.72 -18.14
N GLY A 150 15.38 17.23 -17.20
CA GLY A 150 15.81 18.24 -16.26
C GLY A 150 14.69 18.64 -15.30
N LEU A 151 15.09 19.27 -14.20
CA LEU A 151 14.24 19.83 -13.17
C LEU A 151 14.68 21.29 -12.92
N LYS A 152 13.72 22.19 -12.80
CA LYS A 152 13.96 23.56 -12.31
C LYS A 152 12.97 23.85 -11.18
N ILE A 153 13.47 24.43 -10.12
CA ILE A 153 12.69 24.80 -8.94
C ILE A 153 12.63 26.33 -8.89
N LYS A 154 11.45 26.88 -8.63
CA LYS A 154 11.22 28.32 -8.59
C LYS A 154 10.26 28.72 -7.47
N ARG A 155 10.48 29.90 -6.90
CA ARG A 155 9.47 30.61 -6.12
C ARG A 155 8.50 31.28 -7.09
N THR A 156 7.22 30.95 -6.98
CA THR A 156 6.17 31.38 -7.92
C THR A 156 4.89 31.73 -7.18
N TYR A 157 3.90 32.26 -7.87
CA TYR A 157 2.54 32.30 -7.37
C TYR A 157 1.58 31.71 -8.38
N ILE A 158 0.48 31.17 -7.89
CA ILE A 158 -0.60 30.63 -8.70
C ILE A 158 -1.88 31.42 -8.43
N GLU A 159 -2.69 31.56 -9.47
CA GLU A 159 -4.13 31.81 -9.34
C GLU A 159 -4.81 30.58 -9.93
N ASN A 160 -5.27 29.68 -9.07
CA ASN A 160 -5.71 28.35 -9.50
C ASN A 160 -6.88 28.49 -10.48
N GLU A 161 -6.72 27.97 -11.70
CA GLU A 161 -7.67 28.18 -12.80
C GLU A 161 -8.96 27.41 -12.59
N ALA A 162 -8.86 26.21 -12.01
CA ALA A 162 -10.01 25.36 -11.76
C ALA A 162 -9.69 24.31 -10.69
N ARG A 163 -10.67 24.07 -9.81
CA ARG A 163 -10.67 22.95 -8.89
C ARG A 163 -11.53 21.82 -9.43
N TYR A 164 -10.95 20.64 -9.62
CA TYR A 164 -11.66 19.44 -10.01
C TYR A 164 -11.79 18.45 -8.85
N SER A 165 -12.88 17.70 -8.83
CA SER A 165 -12.92 16.46 -8.05
C SER A 165 -12.28 15.32 -8.84
N PHE A 166 -11.79 14.27 -8.17
CA PHE A 166 -11.34 13.05 -8.86
C PHE A 166 -12.41 12.53 -9.84
N TYR A 167 -13.69 12.53 -9.43
CA TYR A 167 -14.82 12.16 -10.27
C TYR A 167 -14.93 13.07 -11.51
N GLY A 168 -14.92 14.39 -11.32
CA GLY A 168 -15.00 15.36 -12.42
C GLY A 168 -13.86 15.21 -13.41
N ALA A 169 -12.62 15.08 -12.93
CA ALA A 169 -11.45 14.83 -13.76
C ALA A 169 -11.59 13.52 -14.56
N ASN A 170 -12.03 12.43 -13.92
CA ASN A 170 -12.25 11.15 -14.60
C ASN A 170 -13.34 11.23 -15.67
N CYS A 171 -14.44 11.95 -15.42
CA CYS A 171 -15.48 12.18 -16.43
C CYS A 171 -14.90 12.83 -17.69
N HIS A 172 -13.93 13.73 -17.55
CA HIS A 172 -13.26 14.35 -18.68
C HIS A 172 -12.27 13.41 -19.38
N ILE A 173 -11.46 12.68 -18.62
CA ILE A 173 -10.47 11.73 -19.15
C ILE A 173 -11.15 10.59 -19.93
N ILE A 174 -12.23 10.03 -19.38
CA ILE A 174 -12.90 8.82 -19.92
C ILE A 174 -13.84 9.18 -21.07
N ASN A 175 -14.72 10.18 -20.89
CA ASN A 175 -15.80 10.43 -21.84
C ASN A 175 -15.37 11.27 -23.06
N GLN A 176 -14.10 11.68 -23.14
CA GLN A 176 -13.52 12.47 -24.25
C GLN A 176 -14.45 13.59 -24.74
N ARG A 177 -15.14 14.29 -23.83
CA ARG A 177 -16.01 15.40 -24.23
C ARG A 177 -15.13 16.48 -24.89
N PRO A 178 -15.41 16.88 -26.13
CA PRO A 178 -14.53 17.74 -26.92
C PRO A 178 -14.67 19.19 -26.46
N ASN A 179 -14.20 19.51 -25.26
CA ASN A 179 -13.84 20.88 -24.93
C ASN A 179 -12.34 21.04 -25.22
N GLN A 180 -11.97 22.01 -26.07
CA GLN A 180 -10.58 22.21 -26.49
C GLN A 180 -9.65 22.50 -25.30
N ASP A 181 -10.18 23.08 -24.22
CA ASP A 181 -9.44 23.45 -23.01
C ASP A 181 -9.06 22.25 -22.11
N LEU A 182 -9.57 21.05 -22.38
CA LEU A 182 -9.39 19.87 -21.50
C LEU A 182 -8.54 18.75 -22.13
N ARG A 183 -7.91 19.00 -23.28
CA ARG A 183 -6.94 18.07 -23.89
C ARG A 183 -5.77 17.76 -22.96
N MET A 184 -5.37 18.74 -22.15
CA MET A 184 -4.30 18.65 -21.17
C MET A 184 -4.51 17.49 -20.17
N LEU A 185 -5.72 17.33 -19.62
CA LEU A 185 -6.03 16.24 -18.66
C LEU A 185 -5.84 14.86 -19.30
N THR A 186 -6.21 14.71 -20.57
CA THR A 186 -6.01 13.45 -21.30
C THR A 186 -4.52 13.18 -21.54
N GLU A 187 -3.74 14.21 -21.84
CA GLU A 187 -2.28 14.08 -22.02
C GLU A 187 -1.57 13.76 -20.70
N MET A 188 -1.95 14.43 -19.62
CA MET A 188 -1.48 14.13 -18.28
C MET A 188 -1.80 12.69 -17.89
N SER A 189 -3.00 12.20 -18.19
CA SER A 189 -3.38 10.81 -17.89
C SER A 189 -2.50 9.81 -18.63
N ARG A 190 -2.22 10.05 -19.92
CA ARG A 190 -1.31 9.20 -20.72
C ARG A 190 0.12 9.23 -20.20
N LEU A 191 0.61 10.40 -19.79
CA LEU A 191 1.92 10.53 -19.17
C LEU A 191 1.98 9.75 -17.86
N ALA A 192 0.99 9.91 -16.98
CA ALA A 192 0.92 9.21 -15.72
C ALA A 192 0.85 7.68 -15.89
N GLU A 193 0.04 7.18 -16.83
CA GLU A 193 0.02 5.76 -17.19
C GLU A 193 1.40 5.24 -17.56
N HIS A 194 2.12 6.03 -18.35
CA HIS A 194 3.45 5.67 -18.80
C HIS A 194 4.43 5.60 -17.62
N LEU A 195 4.42 6.60 -16.74
CA LEU A 195 5.24 6.64 -15.52
C LEU A 195 4.92 5.47 -14.59
N PHE A 196 3.63 5.22 -14.34
CA PHE A 196 3.15 4.10 -13.54
C PHE A 196 3.65 2.76 -14.08
N LYS A 197 3.51 2.52 -15.39
CA LYS A 197 4.00 1.30 -16.05
C LYS A 197 5.52 1.16 -15.99
N GLN A 198 6.27 2.27 -16.12
CA GLN A 198 7.72 2.24 -15.95
C GLN A 198 8.11 1.87 -14.51
N ARG A 199 7.46 2.46 -13.51
CA ARG A 199 7.72 2.20 -12.09
C ARG A 199 7.37 0.75 -11.72
N ALA A 200 6.26 0.23 -12.22
CA ALA A 200 5.87 -1.17 -12.10
C ALA A 200 6.94 -2.11 -12.67
N LYS A 201 7.48 -1.81 -13.87
CA LYS A 201 8.56 -2.59 -14.50
C LYS A 201 9.86 -2.59 -13.69
N ARG A 202 10.11 -1.57 -12.87
CA ARG A 202 11.28 -1.51 -11.96
C ARG A 202 11.08 -2.36 -10.70
N GLY A 203 9.90 -2.93 -10.50
CA GLY A 203 9.57 -3.78 -9.36
C GLY A 203 8.85 -3.05 -8.23
N SER A 204 8.27 -1.86 -8.47
CA SER A 204 7.51 -1.18 -7.43
C SER A 204 6.28 -2.00 -7.02
N VAL A 205 5.94 -1.95 -5.74
CA VAL A 205 4.71 -2.55 -5.22
C VAL A 205 3.52 -1.72 -5.70
N VAL A 206 2.86 -2.17 -6.77
CA VAL A 206 1.71 -1.49 -7.36
C VAL A 206 0.63 -2.46 -7.79
N ASP A 207 -0.62 -2.01 -7.67
CA ASP A 207 -1.73 -2.69 -8.30
C ASP A 207 -1.74 -2.43 -9.81
N GLN A 208 -1.00 -3.23 -10.58
CA GLN A 208 -0.96 -3.22 -12.05
C GLN A 208 -2.34 -3.26 -12.75
N ASP A 209 -3.41 -3.75 -12.10
CA ASP A 209 -4.76 -3.75 -12.69
C ASP A 209 -5.53 -2.45 -12.44
N ALA A 210 -4.98 -1.53 -11.63
CA ALA A 210 -5.57 -0.21 -11.37
C ALA A 210 -5.85 0.57 -12.67
N TYR A 211 -5.02 0.42 -13.71
CA TYR A 211 -5.23 1.15 -14.97
C TYR A 211 -6.23 0.47 -15.94
N LYS A 212 -6.63 -0.80 -15.70
CA LYS A 212 -7.47 -1.57 -16.64
C LYS A 212 -8.97 -1.41 -16.44
N MET A 213 -9.43 -0.76 -15.37
CA MET A 213 -10.85 -0.69 -15.06
C MET A 213 -11.54 0.47 -15.77
N THR A 214 -12.19 0.13 -16.89
CA THR A 214 -13.14 0.97 -17.63
C THR A 214 -14.50 1.13 -16.93
N GLU A 215 -14.66 0.61 -15.71
CA GLU A 215 -15.88 0.72 -14.91
C GLU A 215 -15.57 1.37 -13.56
N PHE A 216 -16.32 2.42 -13.22
CA PHE A 216 -16.34 3.06 -11.90
C PHE A 216 -16.68 2.02 -10.82
N ARG A 217 -15.69 1.33 -10.26
CA ARG A 217 -15.85 0.64 -8.97
C ARG A 217 -15.57 1.62 -7.82
N SER A 218 -16.07 1.26 -6.65
CA SER A 218 -16.05 1.99 -5.37
C SER A 218 -14.67 2.39 -4.81
N ASN A 219 -13.55 2.12 -5.50
CA ASN A 219 -12.21 2.45 -5.00
C ASN A 219 -11.54 3.56 -5.82
N ILE A 220 -11.67 4.80 -5.33
CA ILE A 220 -11.09 6.02 -5.93
C ILE A 220 -9.58 5.88 -6.23
N ARG A 221 -8.85 5.07 -5.44
CA ARG A 221 -7.39 4.88 -5.54
C ARG A 221 -6.91 4.18 -6.81
N THR A 222 -7.83 3.66 -7.61
CA THR A 222 -7.52 2.99 -8.88
C THR A 222 -7.92 3.82 -10.10
N THR A 223 -8.39 5.06 -9.91
CA THR A 223 -8.88 5.87 -11.03
C THR A 223 -7.76 6.63 -11.76
N PRO A 224 -7.90 6.92 -13.07
CA PRO A 224 -6.88 7.63 -13.85
C PRO A 224 -6.43 8.96 -13.24
N SER A 225 -7.35 9.79 -12.74
CA SER A 225 -7.02 11.06 -12.09
C SER A 225 -6.26 10.88 -10.77
N TYR A 226 -6.57 9.83 -10.00
CA TYR A 226 -5.83 9.51 -8.78
C TYR A 226 -4.39 9.06 -9.09
N ILE A 227 -4.23 8.14 -10.06
CA ILE A 227 -2.91 7.68 -10.53
C ILE A 227 -2.11 8.85 -11.10
N MET A 228 -2.78 9.79 -11.78
CA MET A 228 -2.15 11.00 -12.31
C MET A 228 -1.49 11.85 -11.22
N ILE A 229 -2.25 12.24 -10.20
CA ILE A 229 -1.70 13.00 -9.06
C ILE A 229 -0.61 12.18 -8.38
N GLN A 230 -0.85 10.90 -8.10
CA GLN A 230 0.13 10.01 -7.47
C GLN A 230 1.48 9.99 -8.21
N GLU A 231 1.49 9.73 -9.52
CA GLU A 231 2.72 9.62 -10.29
C GLU A 231 3.45 10.96 -10.44
N PHE A 232 2.72 12.07 -10.55
CA PHE A 232 3.34 13.40 -10.62
C PHE A 232 4.00 13.79 -9.30
N MET A 233 3.34 13.51 -8.17
CA MET A 233 3.94 13.73 -6.85
C MET A 233 5.15 12.82 -6.62
N ILE A 234 5.06 11.53 -6.99
CA ILE A 234 6.20 10.60 -6.91
C ILE A 234 7.36 11.09 -7.76
N LEU A 235 7.10 11.57 -8.98
CA LEU A 235 8.12 12.10 -9.89
C LEU A 235 8.86 13.28 -9.26
N VAL A 236 8.15 14.30 -8.80
CA VAL A 236 8.75 15.49 -8.17
C VAL A 236 9.56 15.10 -6.93
N ASN A 237 8.98 14.30 -6.04
CA ASN A 237 9.64 13.79 -4.84
C ASN A 237 10.95 13.04 -5.15
N THR A 238 10.97 12.29 -6.26
CA THR A 238 12.16 11.55 -6.72
C THR A 238 13.21 12.49 -7.30
N GLU A 239 12.82 13.42 -8.17
CA GLU A 239 13.76 14.31 -8.84
C GLU A 239 14.36 15.34 -7.87
N VAL A 240 13.62 15.77 -6.84
CA VAL A 240 14.18 16.58 -5.75
C VAL A 240 15.21 15.80 -4.94
N ALA A 241 14.90 14.54 -4.57
CA ALA A 241 15.84 13.70 -3.82
C ALA A 241 17.16 13.50 -4.58
N LYS A 242 17.07 13.24 -5.89
CA LYS A 242 18.21 13.14 -6.81
C LYS A 242 19.01 14.43 -6.90
N LEU A 243 18.33 15.57 -7.04
CA LEU A 243 18.98 16.87 -7.16
C LEU A 243 19.83 17.16 -5.92
N LEU A 244 19.23 17.04 -4.73
CA LEU A 244 19.91 17.32 -3.47
C LEU A 244 21.06 16.35 -3.24
N ARG A 245 20.88 15.04 -3.56
CA ARG A 245 21.96 14.05 -3.49
C ARG A 245 23.13 14.39 -4.43
N GLY A 246 22.82 14.77 -5.67
CA GLY A 246 23.82 15.09 -6.69
C GLY A 246 24.63 16.35 -6.37
N MET A 247 24.07 17.24 -5.55
CA MET A 247 24.73 18.44 -5.04
C MET A 247 25.46 18.23 -3.71
N ASP A 248 25.39 17.02 -3.13
CA ASP A 248 25.82 16.73 -1.75
C ASP A 248 25.19 17.69 -0.72
N ALA A 249 23.97 18.14 -1.00
CA ALA A 249 23.21 19.04 -0.14
C ALA A 249 22.49 18.25 0.95
N PRO A 250 22.34 18.80 2.18
CA PRO A 250 21.53 18.19 3.22
C PRO A 250 20.11 17.88 2.73
N ASN A 251 19.59 16.70 3.08
CA ASN A 251 18.25 16.29 2.70
C ASN A 251 17.64 15.31 3.71
N LEU A 252 16.31 15.36 3.81
CA LEU A 252 15.52 14.42 4.59
C LEU A 252 14.91 13.37 3.65
N TYR A 253 15.52 12.19 3.61
CA TYR A 253 15.06 11.07 2.78
C TYR A 253 13.94 10.29 3.48
N ARG A 254 13.07 9.70 2.66
CA ARG A 254 12.04 8.75 3.07
C ARG A 254 12.49 7.36 2.64
N ASN A 255 13.09 6.62 3.56
CA ASN A 255 13.66 5.31 3.31
C ASN A 255 12.63 4.21 3.58
N CYS A 256 12.76 3.09 2.87
CA CYS A 256 12.00 1.88 3.14
C CYS A 256 12.87 0.68 2.80
N ASN A 257 13.64 0.25 3.81
CA ASN A 257 14.53 -0.89 3.69
C ASN A 257 13.73 -2.12 4.10
N ASN A 258 13.13 -2.83 3.14
CA ASN A 258 12.84 -4.22 3.42
C ASN A 258 14.20 -4.91 3.43
N ALA A 259 14.62 -5.47 4.56
CA ALA A 259 15.85 -6.25 4.68
C ALA A 259 15.85 -7.44 3.69
N THR A 260 16.21 -7.14 2.45
CA THR A 260 16.55 -8.07 1.39
C THR A 260 17.51 -7.34 0.46
N GLU A 261 18.77 -7.21 0.88
CA GLU A 261 19.91 -6.86 0.01
C GLU A 261 20.16 -7.91 -1.11
N ALA A 262 19.18 -8.74 -1.47
CA ALA A 262 19.33 -9.80 -2.47
C ALA A 262 18.07 -10.09 -3.31
N ALA A 263 17.01 -9.27 -3.21
CA ALA A 263 15.80 -9.52 -3.98
C ALA A 263 15.81 -8.79 -5.32
N SER A 264 15.90 -9.54 -6.42
CA SER A 264 15.79 -9.00 -7.78
C SER A 264 14.47 -8.22 -7.96
N SER A 265 14.38 -7.31 -8.95
CA SER A 265 13.14 -6.59 -9.27
C SER A 265 11.93 -7.52 -9.50
N ALA A 266 12.18 -8.78 -9.86
CA ALA A 266 11.17 -9.82 -9.99
C ALA A 266 10.67 -10.36 -8.63
N GLU A 267 11.52 -10.43 -7.62
CA GLU A 267 11.15 -10.85 -6.26
C GLU A 267 10.35 -9.76 -5.53
N ILE A 268 10.69 -8.48 -5.72
CA ILE A 268 9.88 -7.36 -5.18
C ILE A 268 8.51 -7.29 -5.89
N ALA A 269 8.46 -7.57 -7.19
CA ALA A 269 7.18 -7.69 -7.91
C ALA A 269 6.36 -8.92 -7.44
N GLN A 270 7.00 -10.04 -7.11
CA GLN A 270 6.33 -11.19 -6.49
C GLN A 270 5.83 -10.88 -5.08
N ILE A 271 6.58 -10.13 -4.27
CA ILE A 271 6.14 -9.62 -2.97
C ILE A 271 4.99 -8.62 -3.15
N SER A 272 4.98 -7.82 -4.22
CA SER A 272 3.85 -6.96 -4.57
C SER A 272 2.58 -7.74 -4.88
N ASP A 273 2.68 -8.83 -5.63
CA ASP A 273 1.53 -9.69 -5.91
C ASP A 273 1.06 -10.47 -4.67
N GLN A 274 1.97 -10.81 -3.76
CA GLN A 274 1.64 -11.33 -2.42
C GLN A 274 0.86 -10.32 -1.57
N LEU A 275 1.13 -9.03 -1.72
CA LEU A 275 0.44 -7.93 -1.03
C LEU A 275 -0.92 -7.61 -1.66
N ARG A 276 -1.03 -7.70 -2.99
CA ARG A 276 -2.25 -7.45 -3.78
C ARG A 276 -3.41 -8.36 -3.37
N GLY A 277 -3.18 -9.68 -3.31
CA GLY A 277 -4.20 -10.66 -2.89
C GLY A 277 -4.65 -10.55 -1.43
N ARG A 278 -4.01 -9.69 -0.61
CA ARG A 278 -4.36 -9.43 0.78
C ARG A 278 -5.13 -8.11 0.97
N ALA A 279 -4.91 -7.11 0.11
CA ALA A 279 -5.61 -5.83 0.18
C ALA A 279 -7.09 -5.96 -0.21
N GLU A 280 -7.42 -6.86 -1.14
CA GLU A 280 -8.81 -7.10 -1.56
C GLU A 280 -9.63 -7.87 -0.53
N ALA A 281 -8.99 -8.57 0.42
CA ALA A 281 -9.65 -9.47 1.37
C ALA A 281 -9.75 -8.96 2.82
N SER A 282 -9.31 -7.73 3.13
CA SER A 282 -9.03 -7.34 4.52
C SER A 282 -9.58 -5.97 4.93
N THR A 283 -10.77 -5.96 5.53
CA THR A 283 -11.19 -4.93 6.49
C THR A 283 -10.60 -5.27 7.87
N GLY A 284 -9.33 -4.90 8.08
CA GLY A 284 -8.72 -4.88 9.41
C GLY A 284 -7.51 -5.79 9.64
N ASP A 285 -6.52 -5.22 10.33
CA ASP A 285 -5.60 -5.89 11.26
C ASP A 285 -4.48 -6.83 10.78
N GLU A 286 -4.03 -6.79 9.52
CA GLU A 286 -2.81 -7.51 9.11
C GLU A 286 -1.64 -6.53 8.82
N ASP A 287 -0.82 -6.23 9.84
CA ASP A 287 0.52 -5.62 9.68
C ASP A 287 1.41 -6.63 8.92
N ILE A 288 1.43 -6.53 7.58
CA ILE A 288 2.27 -7.36 6.71
C ILE A 288 3.75 -6.96 6.88
N PHE A 289 4.63 -7.96 6.71
CA PHE A 289 6.11 -8.03 6.67
C PHE A 289 6.91 -6.91 5.96
N ILE A 290 6.31 -5.77 5.64
CA ILE A 290 6.97 -4.59 5.10
C ILE A 290 7.53 -3.78 6.27
N GLU A 291 8.83 -3.51 6.28
CA GLU A 291 9.37 -2.56 7.23
C GLU A 291 8.77 -1.17 6.96
N ARG A 292 8.27 -0.54 8.02
CA ARG A 292 7.65 0.78 7.90
C ARG A 292 8.70 1.74 7.35
N ALA A 293 8.33 2.49 6.33
CA ALA A 293 9.20 3.55 5.83
C ALA A 293 9.49 4.55 6.96
N THR A 294 10.74 4.99 7.04
CA THR A 294 11.28 5.92 8.04
C THR A 294 11.86 7.14 7.35
N TYR A 295 12.03 8.21 8.10
CA TYR A 295 12.83 9.35 7.64
C TYR A 295 14.28 9.19 8.09
N GLY A 296 15.22 9.71 7.30
CA GLY A 296 16.63 9.71 7.64
C GLY A 296 17.41 10.75 6.85
N PRO A 297 18.58 11.19 7.34
CA PRO A 297 19.40 12.19 6.67
C PRO A 297 20.27 11.58 5.55
N VAL A 298 20.28 10.25 5.42
CA VAL A 298 21.01 9.49 4.40
C VAL A 298 20.02 8.68 3.57
N SER A 299 20.26 8.63 2.26
CA SER A 299 19.46 7.87 1.33
C SER A 299 19.80 6.37 1.37
N GLU A 300 18.83 5.54 1.74
CA GLU A 300 18.95 4.07 1.76
C GLU A 300 18.06 3.41 0.70
N GLY A 301 17.25 4.22 0.00
CA GLY A 301 16.32 3.77 -1.02
C GLY A 301 14.92 3.47 -0.49
N HIS A 302 13.99 3.31 -1.41
CA HIS A 302 12.58 3.07 -1.10
C HIS A 302 12.09 1.83 -1.86
N SER A 303 12.25 0.66 -1.24
CA SER A 303 11.98 -0.65 -1.86
C SER A 303 10.56 -0.77 -2.44
N LEU A 304 9.52 -0.30 -1.73
CA LEU A 304 8.14 -0.37 -2.22
C LEU A 304 7.87 0.49 -3.46
N LEU A 305 8.63 1.57 -3.66
CA LEU A 305 8.49 2.42 -4.84
C LEU A 305 9.48 2.02 -5.94
N ALA A 306 10.41 1.09 -5.66
CA ALA A 306 11.54 0.74 -6.50
C ALA A 306 12.35 1.97 -6.93
N LEU A 307 12.65 2.85 -5.96
CA LEU A 307 13.41 4.07 -6.16
C LEU A 307 14.70 4.06 -5.34
N PRO A 308 15.84 4.44 -5.92
CA PRO A 308 17.13 4.50 -5.19
C PRO A 308 17.16 5.62 -4.16
N GLU A 309 16.34 6.65 -4.35
CA GLU A 309 16.22 7.80 -3.47
C GLU A 309 14.82 8.40 -3.59
N TYR A 310 14.29 8.89 -2.46
CA TYR A 310 12.95 9.43 -2.37
C TYR A 310 12.86 10.36 -1.16
N SER A 311 12.21 11.52 -1.32
CA SER A 311 11.92 12.48 -0.25
C SER A 311 10.48 12.94 -0.37
N HIS A 312 9.83 13.33 0.72
CA HIS A 312 8.51 13.96 0.61
C HIS A 312 8.67 15.48 0.50
N VAL A 313 8.03 16.07 -0.51
CA VAL A 313 8.10 17.52 -0.81
C VAL A 313 6.71 18.11 -1.09
N THR A 314 5.77 17.28 -1.49
CA THR A 314 4.52 17.71 -2.14
C THR A 314 3.33 17.87 -1.18
N SER A 315 3.53 17.85 0.13
CA SER A 315 2.43 18.07 1.10
C SER A 315 2.85 18.79 2.40
N PRO A 316 3.46 19.98 2.32
CA PRO A 316 3.95 20.72 3.48
C PRO A 316 2.83 21.25 4.41
N ILE A 317 1.56 21.32 3.97
CA ILE A 317 0.45 21.72 4.86
C ILE A 317 0.23 20.68 5.96
N ARG A 318 0.50 19.40 5.66
CA ARG A 318 0.10 18.26 6.49
C ARG A 318 1.23 17.31 6.87
N ARG A 319 2.47 17.60 6.48
CA ARG A 319 3.66 16.80 6.82
C ARG A 319 4.84 17.72 7.13
N TYR A 320 5.34 17.64 8.36
CA TYR A 320 6.52 18.40 8.79
C TYR A 320 7.80 18.08 7.99
N PRO A 321 8.06 16.80 7.61
CA PRO A 321 9.17 16.48 6.71
C PRO A 321 9.18 17.29 5.41
N ASP A 322 8.02 17.50 4.80
CA ASP A 322 7.89 18.28 3.58
C ASP A 322 8.19 19.76 3.82
N LEU A 323 7.78 20.31 4.97
CA LEU A 323 8.11 21.68 5.39
C LEU A 323 9.62 21.87 5.59
N VAL A 324 10.30 20.88 6.18
CA VAL A 324 11.78 20.88 6.33
C VAL A 324 12.45 20.87 4.96
N VAL A 325 12.03 19.98 4.05
CA VAL A 325 12.59 19.94 2.68
C VAL A 325 12.28 21.23 1.91
N GLN A 326 11.07 21.78 2.04
CA GLN A 326 10.70 23.03 1.39
C GLN A 326 11.59 24.20 1.82
N ARG A 327 11.96 24.29 3.10
CA ARG A 327 12.90 25.31 3.59
C ARG A 327 14.29 25.18 2.95
N MET A 328 14.82 23.96 2.84
CA MET A 328 16.10 23.70 2.14
C MET A 328 16.01 24.03 0.64
N LEU A 329 14.86 23.76 0.01
CA LEU A 329 14.67 24.11 -1.41
C LEU A 329 14.60 25.62 -1.64
N LYS A 330 14.08 26.39 -0.68
CA LYS A 330 14.04 27.86 -0.79
C LYS A 330 15.45 28.45 -0.74
N THR A 331 16.26 28.06 0.24
CA THR A 331 17.64 28.51 0.33
C THR A 331 18.45 28.06 -0.88
N LEU A 332 18.20 26.85 -1.40
CA LEU A 332 18.82 26.39 -2.66
C LEU A 332 18.47 27.31 -3.86
N VAL A 333 17.21 27.73 -4.00
CA VAL A 333 16.78 28.65 -5.07
C VAL A 333 17.38 30.05 -4.88
N GLU A 334 17.56 30.48 -3.63
CA GLU A 334 18.16 31.75 -3.25
C GLU A 334 19.70 31.74 -3.27
N GLN A 335 20.31 30.57 -3.52
CA GLN A 335 21.76 30.34 -3.45
C GLN A 335 22.35 30.64 -2.06
N GLU A 336 21.55 30.37 -1.03
CA GLU A 336 21.92 30.48 0.38
C GLU A 336 22.27 29.11 0.97
N GLU A 337 22.95 29.12 2.12
CA GLU A 337 23.26 27.90 2.85
C GLU A 337 21.98 27.20 3.35
N SER A 338 22.02 25.87 3.43
CA SER A 338 20.93 25.11 4.02
C SER A 338 20.70 25.57 5.47
N PRO A 339 19.43 25.79 5.88
CA PRO A 339 19.14 26.16 7.27
C PRO A 339 19.32 24.98 8.23
N TYR A 340 19.50 23.76 7.72
CA TYR A 340 19.71 22.54 8.50
C TYR A 340 21.06 21.91 8.18
N THR A 341 21.77 21.49 9.22
CA THR A 341 22.93 20.62 9.12
C THR A 341 22.51 19.14 9.05
N GLN A 342 23.45 18.26 8.70
CA GLN A 342 23.22 16.81 8.73
C GLN A 342 22.85 16.30 10.14
N GLU A 343 23.41 16.93 11.19
CA GLU A 343 23.10 16.60 12.58
C GLU A 343 21.67 17.02 12.96
N ASP A 344 21.24 18.21 12.51
CA ASP A 344 19.86 18.67 12.71
C ASP A 344 18.87 17.71 12.05
N LEU A 345 19.14 17.30 10.80
CA LEU A 345 18.29 16.35 10.08
C LEU A 345 18.26 14.97 10.74
N ALA A 346 19.38 14.51 11.32
CA ALA A 346 19.42 13.28 12.10
C ALA A 346 18.52 13.37 13.34
N ARG A 347 18.58 14.48 14.07
CA ARG A 347 17.72 14.72 15.24
C ARG A 347 16.24 14.81 14.86
N ILE A 348 15.92 15.62 13.83
CA ILE A 348 14.55 15.79 13.32
C ILE A 348 13.97 14.45 12.86
N SER A 349 14.70 13.69 12.05
CA SER A 349 14.24 12.39 11.54
C SER A 349 14.02 11.38 12.66
N GLY A 350 14.93 11.32 13.64
CA GLY A 350 14.79 10.48 14.84
C GLY A 350 13.51 10.78 15.60
N TYR A 351 13.27 12.06 15.91
CA TYR A 351 12.05 12.50 16.59
C TYR A 351 10.79 12.16 15.79
N ILE A 352 10.76 12.46 14.50
CA ILE A 352 9.60 12.19 13.62
C ILE A 352 9.25 10.70 13.61
N ASN A 353 10.26 9.83 13.48
CA ASN A 353 10.06 8.38 13.47
C ASN A 353 9.55 7.87 14.83
N GLU A 354 10.15 8.30 15.94
CA GLU A 354 9.73 7.93 17.30
C GLU A 354 8.29 8.37 17.57
N ARG A 355 7.98 9.64 17.28
CA ARG A 355 6.67 10.24 17.52
C ARG A 355 5.58 9.58 16.68
N THR A 356 5.86 9.31 15.40
CA THR A 356 4.91 8.62 14.51
C THR A 356 4.62 7.21 15.03
N LEU A 357 5.65 6.50 15.48
CA LEU A 357 5.49 5.17 16.07
C LEU A 357 4.66 5.22 17.36
N ALA A 358 4.96 6.15 18.27
CA ALA A 358 4.24 6.30 19.53
C ALA A 358 2.74 6.59 19.32
N VAL A 359 2.39 7.45 18.35
CA VAL A 359 0.98 7.73 17.99
C VAL A 359 0.31 6.50 17.39
N ILE A 360 1.02 5.71 16.59
CA ILE A 360 0.48 4.47 16.03
C ILE A 360 0.22 3.45 17.15
N GLU A 361 1.10 3.36 18.14
CA GLU A 361 0.99 2.45 19.28
C GLU A 361 -0.03 2.88 20.34
N SER A 362 -0.38 4.17 20.40
CA SER A 362 -1.38 4.69 21.34
C SER A 362 -2.82 4.34 20.97
N ARG A 363 -3.09 4.01 19.70
CA ARG A 363 -4.45 3.76 19.18
C ARG A 363 -5.12 2.55 19.84
N PRO A 364 -6.37 2.68 20.37
CA PRO A 364 -7.10 1.59 20.99
C PRO A 364 -7.38 0.48 19.95
N GLY A 365 -7.03 -0.76 20.29
CA GLY A 365 -7.05 -1.93 19.40
C GLY A 365 -5.70 -2.63 19.29
N ARG A 366 -4.60 -1.89 19.09
CA ARG A 366 -3.25 -2.47 18.98
C ARG A 366 -2.66 -2.95 20.30
N LYS A 367 -2.97 -2.30 21.43
CA LYS A 367 -2.52 -2.74 22.77
C LYS A 367 -3.05 -4.12 23.18
N LYS A 368 -4.24 -4.54 22.68
CA LYS A 368 -4.78 -5.89 22.92
C LYS A 368 -4.01 -6.97 22.15
N ASN A 369 -3.52 -6.66 20.95
CA ASN A 369 -2.76 -7.61 20.12
C ASN A 369 -1.29 -7.75 20.58
N LYS A 370 -0.69 -6.70 21.18
CA LYS A 370 0.70 -6.74 21.69
C LYS A 370 0.90 -7.67 22.90
N ARG A 371 -0.13 -7.86 23.76
CA ARG A 371 -0.03 -8.79 24.91
C ARG A 371 0.14 -10.26 24.50
N LYS A 372 -0.02 -10.60 23.22
CA LYS A 372 0.24 -11.94 22.68
C LYS A 372 1.61 -12.10 22.02
N PHE A 373 2.30 -11.02 21.65
CA PHE A 373 3.59 -11.07 20.96
C PHE A 373 4.69 -10.60 21.91
N THR A 374 5.51 -11.54 22.39
CA THR A 374 6.58 -11.26 23.37
C THR A 374 7.97 -11.35 22.74
N GLN A 375 8.90 -10.56 23.29
CA GLN A 375 10.30 -10.37 22.87
C GLN A 375 11.11 -11.66 22.63
N ARG A 376 10.66 -12.82 23.14
CA ARG A 376 11.28 -14.14 22.91
C ARG A 376 11.20 -14.60 21.43
N GLU A 377 10.22 -14.13 20.67
CA GLU A 377 9.96 -14.58 19.29
C GLU A 377 10.86 -13.91 18.23
N ARG A 378 11.66 -12.91 18.62
CA ARG A 378 12.61 -12.24 17.70
C ARG A 378 13.91 -13.02 17.49
N GLN A 379 14.24 -13.97 18.35
CA GLN A 379 15.51 -14.71 18.29
C GLN A 379 15.41 -16.10 17.66
N GLU A 380 14.20 -16.69 17.53
CA GLU A 380 14.01 -18.03 16.97
C GLU A 380 12.98 -18.01 15.84
N GLY A 381 13.45 -18.05 14.59
CA GLY A 381 12.71 -18.24 13.33
C GLY A 381 11.16 -18.15 13.38
N ARG A 382 10.64 -17.03 12.85
CA ARG A 382 9.24 -16.55 12.81
C ARG A 382 8.17 -17.53 12.25
N LEU A 383 8.55 -18.68 11.70
CA LEU A 383 7.63 -19.69 11.14
C LEU A 383 6.99 -20.58 12.22
N LYS A 384 7.72 -20.87 13.31
CA LYS A 384 7.26 -21.77 14.39
C LYS A 384 6.07 -21.22 15.19
N TYR A 385 5.87 -19.90 15.16
CA TYR A 385 4.89 -19.18 15.98
C TYR A 385 3.70 -18.64 15.17
N LEU A 386 3.49 -19.10 13.94
CA LEU A 386 2.33 -18.65 13.16
C LEU A 386 1.02 -19.08 13.85
N GLU A 387 0.16 -18.10 14.17
CA GLU A 387 -1.20 -18.38 14.64
C GLU A 387 -1.98 -19.19 13.59
N LYS A 388 -3.01 -19.93 14.03
CA LYS A 388 -3.75 -20.91 13.19
C LYS A 388 -4.24 -20.33 11.86
N ASN A 389 -4.79 -19.11 11.85
CA ASN A 389 -5.25 -18.45 10.63
C ASN A 389 -4.11 -18.01 9.71
N SER A 390 -3.00 -17.54 10.28
CA SER A 390 -1.81 -17.14 9.51
C SER A 390 -1.14 -18.36 8.88
N PHE A 391 -1.07 -19.48 9.60
CA PHE A 391 -0.57 -20.75 9.09
C PHE A 391 -1.43 -21.28 7.94
N LYS A 392 -2.76 -21.27 8.09
CA LYS A 392 -3.71 -21.62 7.02
C LYS A 392 -3.44 -20.87 5.72
N LYS A 393 -3.28 -19.55 5.83
CA LYS A 393 -2.99 -18.66 4.69
C LYS A 393 -1.61 -18.95 4.09
N ALA A 394 -0.61 -19.25 4.92
CA ALA A 394 0.73 -19.61 4.46
C ALA A 394 0.75 -20.93 3.67
N VAL A 395 0.03 -21.96 4.15
CA VAL A 395 -0.11 -23.24 3.44
C VAL A 395 -0.83 -23.05 2.10
N ALA A 396 -1.94 -22.30 2.11
CA ALA A 396 -2.69 -21.96 0.89
C ALA A 396 -1.82 -21.31 -0.18
N TYR A 397 -1.03 -20.32 0.24
CA TYR A 397 -0.12 -19.59 -0.62
C TYR A 397 0.99 -20.50 -1.17
N ALA A 398 1.67 -21.24 -0.30
CA ALA A 398 2.74 -22.16 -0.69
C ALA A 398 2.27 -23.19 -1.73
N CYS A 399 1.07 -23.74 -1.57
CA CYS A 399 0.49 -24.69 -2.50
C CYS A 399 0.16 -24.06 -3.86
N LYS A 400 -0.49 -22.87 -3.88
CA LYS A 400 -0.87 -22.18 -5.13
C LYS A 400 0.34 -21.77 -5.98
N HIS A 401 1.41 -21.35 -5.34
CA HIS A 401 2.60 -20.82 -6.02
C HIS A 401 3.74 -21.85 -6.14
N ASN A 402 3.53 -23.07 -5.66
CA ASN A 402 4.55 -24.13 -5.64
C ASN A 402 5.86 -23.69 -4.96
N LEU A 403 5.73 -23.07 -3.78
CA LEU A 403 6.85 -22.53 -2.99
C LEU A 403 6.97 -23.30 -1.68
N LEU A 404 7.90 -24.25 -1.62
CA LEU A 404 8.16 -25.06 -0.43
C LEU A 404 9.61 -24.89 0.02
N LYS A 405 9.85 -24.02 1.00
CA LYS A 405 11.14 -23.93 1.68
C LYS A 405 11.24 -25.03 2.74
N GLU A 406 12.43 -25.57 2.98
CA GLU A 406 12.64 -26.67 3.93
C GLU A 406 12.13 -26.34 5.35
N ASP A 407 12.46 -25.18 5.91
CA ASP A 407 11.99 -24.79 7.25
C ASP A 407 10.45 -24.74 7.36
N PHE A 408 9.77 -24.36 6.27
CA PHE A 408 8.30 -24.31 6.25
C PHE A 408 7.68 -25.69 6.03
N LYS A 409 8.33 -26.53 5.23
CA LYS A 409 7.98 -27.95 5.08
C LYS A 409 8.03 -28.66 6.43
N GLU A 410 9.11 -28.48 7.18
CA GLU A 410 9.26 -29.07 8.52
C GLU A 410 8.14 -28.62 9.48
N GLU A 411 7.79 -27.33 9.46
CA GLU A 411 6.68 -26.81 10.28
C GLU A 411 5.32 -27.38 9.85
N ILE A 412 5.06 -27.56 8.55
CA ILE A 412 3.84 -28.22 8.08
C ILE A 412 3.81 -29.68 8.55
N ILE A 413 4.91 -30.42 8.39
CA ILE A 413 5.03 -31.82 8.85
C ILE A 413 4.75 -31.90 10.35
N LYS A 414 5.36 -31.01 11.14
CA LYS A 414 5.15 -30.93 12.58
C LYS A 414 3.67 -30.72 12.91
N ARG A 415 3.00 -29.74 12.30
CA ARG A 415 1.58 -29.46 12.57
C ARG A 415 0.63 -30.56 12.09
N ILE A 416 0.98 -31.29 11.03
CA ILE A 416 0.23 -32.48 10.61
C ILE A 416 0.32 -33.55 11.71
N ARG A 417 1.53 -33.83 12.19
CA ARG A 417 1.78 -34.84 13.25
C ARG A 417 1.16 -34.47 14.59
N GLU A 418 1.15 -33.18 14.94
CA GLU A 418 0.56 -32.65 16.17
C GLU A 418 -0.96 -32.39 16.07
N ASP A 419 -1.61 -32.78 14.97
CA ASP A 419 -3.04 -32.59 14.73
C ASP A 419 -3.52 -31.12 14.73
N GLN A 420 -2.64 -30.20 14.33
CA GLN A 420 -2.89 -28.74 14.35
C GLN A 420 -3.33 -28.17 12.99
N ILE A 421 -3.38 -28.98 11.94
CA ILE A 421 -3.92 -28.58 10.64
C ILE A 421 -5.45 -28.78 10.58
N GLY A 422 -6.11 -28.10 9.65
CA GLY A 422 -7.54 -28.23 9.40
C GLY A 422 -7.87 -28.72 7.99
N PRO A 423 -9.17 -28.87 7.68
CA PRO A 423 -9.63 -29.31 6.36
C PRO A 423 -9.22 -28.38 5.21
N ILE A 424 -8.95 -27.10 5.48
CA ILE A 424 -8.59 -26.14 4.43
C ILE A 424 -7.12 -26.29 4.06
N GLU A 425 -6.25 -26.45 5.04
CA GLU A 425 -4.83 -26.74 4.86
C GLU A 425 -4.67 -28.07 4.11
N ALA A 426 -5.43 -29.10 4.53
CA ALA A 426 -5.46 -30.39 3.83
C ALA A 426 -5.94 -30.24 2.38
N TYR A 427 -6.98 -29.44 2.11
CA TYR A 427 -7.44 -29.16 0.74
C TYR A 427 -6.33 -28.56 -0.11
N TYR A 428 -5.62 -27.54 0.39
CA TYR A 428 -4.55 -26.90 -0.38
C TYR A 428 -3.39 -27.85 -0.67
N ILE A 429 -2.96 -28.63 0.33
CA ILE A 429 -1.88 -29.61 0.17
C ILE A 429 -2.28 -30.70 -0.82
N LEU A 430 -3.49 -31.25 -0.69
CA LEU A 430 -3.93 -32.39 -1.51
C LEU A 430 -4.28 -32.00 -2.94
N ILE A 431 -5.01 -30.90 -3.11
CA ILE A 431 -5.69 -30.56 -4.37
C ILE A 431 -4.95 -29.49 -5.15
N ILE A 432 -4.36 -28.50 -4.48
CA ILE A 432 -3.75 -27.33 -5.12
C ILE A 432 -2.24 -27.50 -5.33
N ALA A 433 -1.53 -28.12 -4.39
CA ALA A 433 -0.08 -28.30 -4.51
C ALA A 433 0.28 -29.17 -5.74
N LYS A 434 1.32 -28.78 -6.47
CA LYS A 434 1.76 -29.50 -7.68
C LYS A 434 2.53 -30.77 -7.32
N ASN A 435 2.36 -31.83 -8.11
CA ASN A 435 3.12 -33.08 -7.98
C ASN A 435 4.57 -33.01 -8.49
N THR A 436 5.09 -31.81 -8.81
CA THR A 436 6.40 -31.62 -9.45
C THR A 436 7.58 -31.72 -8.47
N ASP A 437 7.36 -31.39 -7.20
CA ASP A 437 8.40 -31.38 -6.15
C ASP A 437 8.30 -32.62 -5.25
N THR A 438 9.43 -33.22 -4.86
CA THR A 438 9.50 -34.32 -3.89
C THR A 438 8.94 -33.93 -2.52
N GLY A 439 9.12 -32.68 -2.08
CA GLY A 439 8.61 -32.20 -0.79
C GLY A 439 7.09 -32.10 -0.74
N TRP A 440 6.45 -31.69 -1.84
CA TRP A 440 4.98 -31.66 -1.91
C TRP A 440 4.37 -33.06 -1.96
N ARG A 441 5.04 -34.03 -2.59
CA ARG A 441 4.59 -35.43 -2.59
C ARG A 441 4.59 -36.01 -1.17
N GLU A 442 5.63 -35.72 -0.39
CA GLU A 442 5.71 -36.12 1.01
C GLU A 442 4.58 -35.49 1.84
N LEU A 443 4.35 -34.18 1.70
CA LEU A 443 3.26 -33.50 2.40
C LEU A 443 1.88 -34.01 1.99
N LYS A 444 1.68 -34.38 0.72
CA LYS A 444 0.43 -35.00 0.24
C LYS A 444 0.19 -36.35 0.89
N THR A 445 1.20 -37.20 0.99
CA THR A 445 1.09 -38.48 1.69
C THR A 445 0.69 -38.27 3.14
N LEU A 446 1.38 -37.37 3.85
CA LEU A 446 1.08 -37.07 5.25
C LEU A 446 -0.32 -36.45 5.44
N ALA A 447 -0.76 -35.59 4.52
CA ALA A 447 -2.10 -35.02 4.57
C ALA A 447 -3.18 -36.07 4.26
N LEU A 448 -2.94 -37.02 3.34
CA LEU A 448 -3.86 -38.14 3.08
C LEU A 448 -4.00 -39.03 4.31
N GLU A 449 -2.88 -39.36 4.95
CA GLU A 449 -2.87 -40.10 6.21
C GLU A 449 -3.67 -39.34 7.28
N TRP A 450 -3.40 -38.05 7.46
CA TRP A 450 -4.12 -37.21 8.43
C TRP A 450 -5.64 -37.16 8.19
N VAL A 451 -6.06 -37.07 6.92
CA VAL A 451 -7.48 -37.08 6.54
C VAL A 451 -8.11 -38.45 6.83
N SER A 452 -7.37 -39.55 6.68
CA SER A 452 -7.85 -40.91 6.93
C SER A 452 -8.06 -41.24 8.42
N GLN A 453 -7.39 -40.52 9.33
CA GLN A 453 -7.38 -40.84 10.76
C GLN A 453 -8.70 -40.57 11.52
N LYS A 454 -9.56 -39.64 11.05
CA LYS A 454 -10.82 -39.32 11.74
C LYS A 454 -12.01 -39.27 10.77
N GLN A 455 -13.08 -39.99 11.14
CA GLN A 455 -14.35 -39.97 10.42
C GLN A 455 -14.87 -38.53 10.30
N GLY A 456 -14.99 -38.04 9.05
CA GLY A 456 -15.49 -36.70 8.74
C GLY A 456 -14.45 -35.73 8.17
N ARG A 457 -13.14 -35.95 8.36
CA ARG A 457 -12.09 -35.07 7.78
C ARG A 457 -12.11 -35.05 6.26
N ALA A 458 -12.27 -36.21 5.63
CA ALA A 458 -12.31 -36.33 4.17
C ALA A 458 -13.49 -35.54 3.59
N LYS A 459 -14.67 -35.72 4.17
CA LYS A 459 -15.88 -34.99 3.80
C LYS A 459 -15.73 -33.48 3.99
N ASN A 460 -15.19 -33.05 5.12
CA ASN A 460 -14.97 -31.63 5.42
C ASN A 460 -13.91 -31.01 4.51
N THR A 461 -12.92 -31.78 4.06
CA THR A 461 -11.89 -31.33 3.12
C THR A 461 -12.46 -31.18 1.71
N LEU A 462 -13.30 -32.14 1.27
CA LEU A 462 -14.04 -32.04 0.01
C LEU A 462 -14.99 -30.84 -0.03
N SER A 463 -15.67 -30.52 1.09
CA SER A 463 -16.56 -29.35 1.13
C SER A 463 -15.79 -28.03 0.97
N GLN A 464 -14.50 -27.98 1.36
CA GLN A 464 -13.66 -26.81 1.12
C GLN A 464 -13.41 -26.57 -0.36
N ILE A 465 -13.51 -27.58 -1.22
CA ILE A 465 -13.42 -27.37 -2.67
C ILE A 465 -14.53 -26.39 -3.09
N CYS A 466 -15.78 -26.65 -2.69
CA CYS A 466 -16.91 -25.75 -2.99
C CYS A 466 -16.71 -24.34 -2.43
N THR A 467 -16.30 -24.25 -1.17
CA THR A 467 -16.14 -22.96 -0.48
C THR A 467 -14.98 -22.12 -1.03
N VAL A 468 -13.91 -22.77 -1.51
CA VAL A 468 -12.65 -22.09 -1.84
C VAL A 468 -12.45 -21.87 -3.33
N SER A 469 -12.90 -22.79 -4.20
CA SER A 469 -12.79 -22.64 -5.67
C SER A 469 -14.09 -22.16 -6.33
N GLY A 470 -15.19 -22.02 -5.58
CA GLY A 470 -16.51 -21.69 -6.14
C GLY A 470 -17.11 -22.79 -7.01
N GLN A 471 -16.49 -23.98 -7.04
CA GLN A 471 -16.91 -25.09 -7.89
C GLN A 471 -17.88 -26.00 -7.15
N THR A 472 -18.99 -26.36 -7.78
CA THR A 472 -19.96 -27.25 -7.15
C THR A 472 -19.45 -28.68 -7.18
N VAL A 473 -18.95 -29.19 -6.05
CA VAL A 473 -18.63 -30.61 -5.86
C VAL A 473 -19.85 -31.31 -5.26
N LYS A 474 -20.50 -32.15 -6.07
CA LYS A 474 -21.59 -33.03 -5.61
C LYS A 474 -21.08 -34.46 -5.55
N VAL A 475 -21.20 -35.08 -4.38
CA VAL A 475 -20.94 -36.52 -4.20
C VAL A 475 -22.28 -37.24 -4.16
N GLN A 476 -22.56 -38.09 -5.14
CA GLN A 476 -23.72 -38.98 -5.15
C GLN A 476 -23.29 -40.39 -4.76
N TYR A 477 -24.07 -41.02 -3.91
CA TYR A 477 -23.85 -42.40 -3.47
C TYR A 477 -24.97 -43.25 -4.05
N HIS A 478 -24.60 -44.27 -4.81
CA HIS A 478 -25.54 -45.23 -5.36
C HIS A 478 -25.29 -46.55 -4.62
N ASP A 479 -26.35 -47.10 -4.05
CA ASP A 479 -26.32 -48.47 -3.53
C ASP A 479 -26.60 -49.40 -4.71
N GLU A 480 -25.58 -50.14 -5.12
CA GLU A 480 -25.67 -51.16 -6.17
C GLU A 480 -25.64 -52.58 -5.56
N GLY A 481 -25.62 -52.70 -4.22
CA GLY A 481 -25.54 -53.96 -3.51
C GLY A 481 -26.90 -54.60 -3.21
N THR A 482 -26.85 -55.76 -2.54
CA THR A 482 -28.05 -56.43 -2.02
C THR A 482 -28.21 -56.11 -0.53
N LYS A 483 -29.40 -56.32 0.06
CA LYS A 483 -29.66 -56.08 1.50
C LYS A 483 -28.67 -56.78 2.45
N THR A 484 -27.99 -57.82 1.99
CA THR A 484 -27.03 -58.62 2.75
C THR A 484 -25.57 -58.30 2.41
N GLN A 485 -25.30 -57.55 1.35
CA GLN A 485 -23.98 -57.08 0.92
C GLN A 485 -24.12 -55.70 0.25
N PRO A 486 -24.21 -54.61 1.02
CA PRO A 486 -24.34 -53.27 0.46
C PRO A 486 -23.03 -52.85 -0.22
N GLN A 487 -23.13 -52.47 -1.50
CA GLN A 487 -22.03 -51.96 -2.31
C GLN A 487 -22.32 -50.51 -2.63
N ILE A 488 -21.62 -49.60 -1.95
CA ILE A 488 -21.84 -48.17 -2.12
C ILE A 488 -20.82 -47.64 -3.11
N ARG A 489 -21.30 -47.19 -4.27
CA ARG A 489 -20.48 -46.52 -5.26
C ARG A 489 -20.65 -45.01 -5.14
N ALA A 490 -19.54 -44.28 -5.07
CA ALA A 490 -19.53 -42.83 -5.01
C ALA A 490 -19.17 -42.22 -6.37
N PHE A 491 -19.98 -41.26 -6.80
CA PHE A 491 -19.77 -40.47 -8.01
C PHE A 491 -19.53 -39.02 -7.63
N ILE A 492 -18.46 -38.43 -8.15
CA ILE A 492 -18.15 -37.01 -7.92
C ILE A 492 -18.36 -36.22 -9.18
N TYR A 493 -19.24 -35.23 -9.08
CA TYR A 493 -19.51 -34.24 -10.09
C TYR A 493 -18.84 -32.94 -9.68
N VAL A 494 -18.01 -32.39 -10.54
CA VAL A 494 -17.47 -31.04 -10.39
C VAL A 494 -18.15 -30.17 -11.44
N ASN A 495 -18.80 -29.09 -11.01
CA ASN A 495 -19.54 -28.16 -11.89
C ASN A 495 -20.60 -28.80 -12.80
N GLY A 496 -21.10 -29.99 -12.46
CA GLY A 496 -22.11 -30.71 -13.25
C GLY A 496 -21.55 -31.43 -14.50
N GLU A 497 -20.22 -31.52 -14.65
CA GLU A 497 -19.59 -32.29 -15.72
C GLU A 497 -19.68 -33.81 -15.51
N LYS A 498 -19.16 -34.60 -16.47
CA LYS A 498 -19.12 -36.08 -16.38
C LYS A 498 -18.45 -36.51 -15.05
N PRO A 499 -19.05 -37.45 -14.31
CA PRO A 499 -18.55 -37.80 -12.99
C PRO A 499 -17.16 -38.45 -13.08
N LEU A 500 -16.27 -38.06 -12.18
CA LEU A 500 -15.04 -38.81 -11.93
C LEU A 500 -15.45 -40.16 -11.32
N ARG A 501 -15.13 -41.25 -12.03
CA ARG A 501 -15.44 -42.61 -11.58
C ARG A 501 -14.41 -43.04 -10.55
N ILE A 502 -14.78 -42.94 -9.28
CA ILE A 502 -13.94 -43.36 -8.15
C ILE A 502 -14.14 -44.85 -7.87
N ARG A 503 -13.11 -45.50 -7.31
CA ARG A 503 -13.15 -46.90 -6.86
C ARG A 503 -14.33 -47.15 -5.91
N GLU A 504 -14.88 -48.36 -6.00
CA GLU A 504 -16.00 -48.82 -5.18
C GLU A 504 -15.61 -48.89 -3.69
N ALA A 505 -16.48 -48.41 -2.80
CA ALA A 505 -16.28 -48.47 -1.35
C ALA A 505 -17.40 -49.33 -0.74
N SER A 506 -17.13 -50.62 -0.55
CA SER A 506 -18.04 -51.55 0.13
C SER A 506 -17.78 -51.57 1.63
N ASN A 507 -18.79 -51.29 2.45
CA ASN A 507 -18.74 -51.50 3.90
C ASN A 507 -20.08 -52.08 4.37
N GLU A 508 -20.05 -53.32 4.86
CA GLU A 508 -21.26 -54.12 5.12
C GLU A 508 -22.03 -53.69 6.38
N GLU A 509 -21.46 -52.87 7.26
CA GLU A 509 -22.03 -52.60 8.61
C GLU A 509 -22.36 -51.12 8.92
N ASP A 510 -21.73 -50.14 8.26
CA ASP A 510 -21.94 -48.71 8.57
C ASP A 510 -21.94 -47.78 7.32
N PRO A 511 -23.13 -47.26 6.92
CA PRO A 511 -23.27 -46.32 5.81
C PRO A 511 -22.51 -44.99 5.99
N GLN A 512 -22.22 -44.56 7.23
CA GLN A 512 -21.42 -43.35 7.46
C GLN A 512 -19.93 -43.62 7.24
N LYS A 513 -19.45 -44.81 7.60
CA LYS A 513 -18.09 -45.27 7.34
C LYS A 513 -17.83 -45.45 5.84
N ALA A 514 -18.76 -46.07 5.11
CA ALA A 514 -18.71 -46.16 3.65
C ALA A 514 -18.61 -44.79 2.96
N LYS A 515 -19.34 -43.79 3.46
CA LYS A 515 -19.27 -42.40 2.94
C LYS A 515 -17.94 -41.73 3.23
N ALA A 516 -17.33 -41.99 4.40
CA ALA A 516 -16.02 -41.47 4.74
C ALA A 516 -14.91 -42.09 3.88
N ASP A 517 -14.97 -43.40 3.65
CA ASP A 517 -14.03 -44.15 2.80
C ASP A 517 -14.11 -43.67 1.34
N ALA A 518 -15.33 -43.51 0.82
CA ALA A 518 -15.57 -42.92 -0.50
C ALA A 518 -15.00 -41.50 -0.64
N ALA A 519 -15.17 -40.65 0.38
CA ALA A 519 -14.61 -39.30 0.41
C ALA A 519 -13.06 -39.31 0.45
N LEU A 520 -12.45 -40.32 1.07
CA LEU A 520 -10.99 -40.49 1.09
C LEU A 520 -10.46 -40.92 -0.28
N TYR A 521 -11.10 -41.92 -0.91
CA TYR A 521 -10.73 -42.36 -2.28
C TYR A 521 -10.85 -41.21 -3.30
N ALA A 522 -11.87 -40.38 -3.16
CA ALA A 522 -12.03 -39.17 -3.94
C ALA A 522 -10.84 -38.20 -3.84
N LEU A 523 -10.40 -37.91 -2.61
CA LEU A 523 -9.26 -37.03 -2.37
C LEU A 523 -7.96 -37.63 -2.93
N GLN A 524 -7.79 -38.95 -2.81
CA GLN A 524 -6.65 -39.65 -3.41
C GLN A 524 -6.63 -39.51 -4.94
N GLU A 525 -7.76 -39.72 -5.60
CA GLU A 525 -7.86 -39.59 -7.06
C GLU A 525 -7.67 -38.14 -7.54
N LEU A 526 -8.27 -37.17 -6.84
CA LEU A 526 -8.08 -35.74 -7.16
C LEU A 526 -6.64 -35.28 -6.91
N SER A 527 -5.98 -35.79 -5.87
CA SER A 527 -4.59 -35.42 -5.54
C SER A 527 -3.56 -35.94 -6.54
N THR A 528 -3.86 -37.05 -7.22
CA THR A 528 -2.97 -37.73 -8.17
C THR A 528 -3.11 -37.20 -9.60
N LYS A 529 -4.31 -36.76 -10.01
CA LYS A 529 -4.56 -36.31 -11.39
C LYS A 529 -4.03 -34.91 -11.75
N ASN A 530 -3.58 -34.09 -10.79
CA ASN A 530 -3.12 -32.68 -10.96
C ASN A 530 -4.22 -31.76 -11.59
N PRO A 531 -4.21 -30.45 -11.31
CA PRO A 531 -5.36 -29.77 -10.72
C PRO A 531 -6.47 -29.42 -11.72
N LEU A 532 -7.68 -29.25 -11.19
CA LEU A 532 -8.74 -28.46 -11.83
C LEU A 532 -8.14 -27.18 -12.42
N PRO A 533 -8.43 -26.82 -13.69
CA PRO A 533 -7.76 -25.72 -14.37
C PRO A 533 -7.77 -24.44 -13.52
N LEU A 534 -6.60 -23.81 -13.36
CA LEU A 534 -6.42 -22.54 -12.64
C LEU A 534 -7.33 -21.42 -13.20
N GLU A 535 -7.73 -21.52 -14.46
CA GLU A 535 -8.64 -20.60 -15.16
C GLU A 535 -10.05 -20.55 -14.54
N LEU A 536 -10.44 -21.53 -13.72
CA LEU A 536 -11.76 -21.59 -13.05
C LEU A 536 -11.75 -21.04 -11.62
N ILE A 537 -10.59 -20.64 -11.07
CA ILE A 537 -10.44 -20.26 -9.65
C ILE A 537 -10.57 -18.74 -9.42
N GLY A 538 -10.77 -17.94 -10.47
CA GLY A 538 -10.69 -16.47 -10.40
C GLY A 538 -11.93 -15.71 -10.87
N LYS A 539 -13.12 -15.93 -10.28
CA LYS A 539 -14.26 -15.00 -10.50
C LYS A 539 -15.02 -14.54 -9.26
N ASN A 540 -14.86 -15.17 -8.11
CA ASN A 540 -15.53 -14.75 -6.87
C ASN A 540 -14.61 -14.88 -5.64
N MET A 541 -13.55 -14.07 -5.61
CA MET A 541 -13.01 -13.51 -4.36
C MET A 541 -12.67 -12.07 -4.61
#